data_AF-A0A8T3W8Q3-F1
#
_entry.id   AF-A0A8T3W8Q3-F1
#
_cell.length_a   1.000
_cell.length_b   1.000
_cell.length_c   1.000
_cell.angle_alpha   90.00
_cell.angle_beta   90.00
_cell.angle_gamma   90.00
#
_symmetry.space_group_name_H-M   'P 1'
#
loop_
_entity.id
_entity.type
_entity.pdbx_description
1 polymer ?
#
loop_
_entity_poly.entity_id
_entity_poly.type
_entity_poly.pdbx_seq_one_letter_code
_entity_poly.pdbx_strand_id
1 'polypeptide(L)'
;MNYQIVFLFLFLIPLASSATCNPDWQCSLWSPCINNTQIRNCIDFNACADETSKPLEEQFCGAICNANWTCSEWTPERCPENQTQIRGCADSNNCGKIDGKPEEIQTCEFQRDFSWIFYFIVAVTIIFIVGAVWIIIKRFKKSY
;
A
#
# COMPACT_ATOMS: atom_id res chain seq x y z
N MET A 1 80.21 16.24 43.66
CA MET A 1 80.37 17.23 42.58
C MET A 1 79.88 16.59 41.29
N ASN A 2 78.91 17.26 40.66
CA ASN A 2 78.63 17.36 39.21
C ASN A 2 78.34 16.07 38.42
N TYR A 3 77.10 15.89 37.95
CA TYR A 3 76.33 16.61 36.92
C TYR A 3 76.75 16.28 35.47
N GLN A 4 75.74 15.77 34.75
CA GLN A 4 75.53 15.64 33.30
C GLN A 4 76.19 14.48 32.55
N ILE A 5 75.32 13.65 31.94
CA ILE A 5 75.25 13.26 30.50
C ILE A 5 74.08 12.24 30.43
N VAL A 6 72.85 12.69 30.13
CA VAL A 6 72.13 12.47 28.85
C VAL A 6 72.21 11.03 28.35
N PHE A 7 71.12 10.27 28.39
CA PHE A 7 70.71 9.42 27.27
C PHE A 7 69.23 9.05 27.37
N LEU A 8 68.51 9.36 26.29
CA LEU A 8 67.22 8.81 25.91
C LEU A 8 67.05 7.36 26.39
N PHE A 9 66.07 7.10 27.25
CA PHE A 9 65.41 5.79 27.26
C PHE A 9 64.06 5.92 26.59
N LEU A 10 64.14 5.64 25.29
CA LEU A 10 63.06 5.37 24.37
C LEU A 10 61.99 4.49 25.01
N PHE A 11 60.74 4.94 24.86
CA PHE A 11 59.54 4.12 24.63
C PHE A 11 59.77 2.61 24.65
N LEU A 12 59.36 1.98 25.75
CA LEU A 12 58.81 0.63 25.73
C LEU A 12 57.41 0.70 26.35
N ILE A 13 56.53 1.44 25.67
CA ILE A 13 55.12 1.05 25.68
C ILE A 13 55.14 -0.30 24.95
N PRO A 14 54.79 -1.43 25.60
CA PRO A 14 54.51 -2.63 24.83
C PRO A 14 53.42 -2.22 23.85
N LEU A 15 53.72 -2.23 22.55
CA LEU A 15 52.67 -2.33 21.56
C LEU A 15 51.97 -3.64 21.90
N ALA A 16 50.93 -3.56 22.74
CA ALA A 16 49.83 -4.47 22.64
C ALA A 16 49.38 -4.29 21.19
N SER A 17 49.88 -5.16 20.32
CA SER A 17 49.26 -5.41 19.05
C SER A 17 47.80 -5.58 19.40
N SER A 18 46.97 -4.60 19.05
CA SER A 18 45.58 -4.87 18.79
C SER A 18 45.61 -5.77 17.56
N ALA A 19 45.93 -7.04 17.78
CA ALA A 19 45.68 -8.07 16.82
C ALA A 19 44.19 -7.96 16.60
N THR A 20 43.80 -7.35 15.48
CA THR A 20 42.41 -7.24 15.09
C THR A 20 41.89 -8.66 15.10
N CYS A 21 41.09 -9.00 16.10
CA CYS A 21 40.53 -10.32 16.20
C CYS A 21 39.48 -10.41 15.10
N ASN A 22 39.72 -11.23 14.10
CA ASN A 22 38.78 -11.44 13.01
C ASN A 22 37.95 -12.69 13.32
N PRO A 23 36.64 -12.56 13.56
CA PRO A 23 35.82 -13.72 13.88
C PRO A 23 35.77 -14.72 12.71
N ASP A 24 35.79 -16.01 13.03
CA ASP A 24 35.63 -17.11 12.07
C ASP A 24 34.30 -17.80 12.35
N TRP A 25 33.23 -17.22 11.80
CA TRP A 25 31.86 -17.69 11.98
C TRP A 25 31.60 -18.96 11.18
N GLN A 26 31.33 -20.05 11.88
CA GLN A 26 30.87 -21.31 11.30
C GLN A 26 29.42 -21.56 11.73
N CYS A 27 28.52 -21.70 10.76
CA CYS A 27 27.09 -21.88 11.02
C CYS A 27 26.60 -23.28 10.65
N SER A 28 25.63 -23.79 11.39
CA SER A 28 24.91 -25.01 11.03
C SER A 28 24.05 -24.81 9.77
N LEU A 29 23.56 -25.91 9.21
CA LEU A 29 22.44 -25.85 8.27
C LEU A 29 21.22 -25.20 8.95
N TRP A 30 20.35 -24.59 8.15
CA TRP A 30 19.05 -24.14 8.60
C TRP A 30 18.20 -25.32 9.07
N SER A 31 17.45 -25.11 10.16
CA SER A 31 16.42 -26.05 10.61
C SER A 31 15.34 -26.21 9.53
N PRO A 32 14.49 -27.24 9.62
CA PRO A 32 13.24 -27.26 8.88
C PRO A 32 12.44 -25.99 9.14
N CYS A 33 11.65 -25.58 8.15
CA CYS A 33 10.76 -24.44 8.26
C CYS A 33 9.57 -24.78 9.16
N ILE A 34 9.45 -24.12 10.30
CA ILE A 34 8.35 -24.32 11.27
C ILE A 34 7.70 -22.97 11.52
N ASN A 35 6.38 -22.86 11.33
CA ASN A 35 5.64 -21.59 11.48
C ASN A 35 6.22 -20.44 10.64
N ASN A 36 6.68 -20.75 9.41
CA ASN A 36 7.35 -19.84 8.48
C ASN A 36 8.72 -19.29 8.93
N THR A 37 9.28 -19.82 10.02
CA THR A 37 10.60 -19.44 10.53
C THR A 37 11.53 -20.65 10.56
N GLN A 38 12.79 -20.43 10.23
CA GLN A 38 13.85 -21.40 10.43
C GLN A 38 15.01 -20.76 11.17
N ILE A 39 15.72 -21.57 11.94
CA ILE A 39 16.83 -21.14 12.77
C ILE A 39 18.10 -21.91 12.43
N ARG A 40 19.25 -21.32 12.71
CA ARG A 40 20.57 -21.97 12.68
C ARG A 40 21.42 -21.45 13.83
N ASN A 41 22.50 -22.15 14.13
CA ASN A 41 23.45 -21.72 15.16
C ASN A 41 24.79 -21.35 14.50
N CYS A 42 25.40 -20.25 14.90
CA CYS A 42 26.68 -19.75 14.43
C CYS A 42 27.67 -19.61 15.59
N ILE A 43 28.85 -20.23 15.46
CA ILE A 43 29.91 -20.24 16.47
C ILE A 43 31.12 -19.54 15.89
N ASP A 44 31.70 -18.59 16.64
CA ASP A 44 32.98 -17.97 16.31
C ASP A 44 34.12 -18.84 16.85
N PHE A 45 34.85 -19.49 15.95
CA PHE A 45 35.98 -20.35 16.32
C PHE A 45 37.19 -19.57 16.87
N ASN A 46 37.28 -18.27 16.59
CA ASN A 46 38.35 -17.40 17.09
C ASN A 46 37.99 -16.71 18.40
N ALA A 47 36.75 -16.87 18.90
CA ALA A 47 36.27 -16.31 20.17
C ALA A 47 36.57 -14.80 20.32
N CYS A 48 36.39 -14.04 19.25
CA CYS A 48 36.68 -12.61 19.15
C CYS A 48 35.65 -11.71 19.84
N ALA A 49 34.50 -12.26 20.23
CA ALA A 49 33.38 -11.54 20.86
C ALA A 49 32.84 -10.35 20.04
N ASP A 50 33.13 -10.32 18.73
CA ASP A 50 32.65 -9.32 17.80
C ASP A 50 31.35 -9.79 17.14
N GLU A 51 30.23 -9.34 17.71
CA GLU A 51 28.88 -9.66 17.21
C GLU A 51 28.48 -8.83 15.98
N THR A 52 29.26 -7.80 15.59
CA THR A 52 28.87 -6.90 14.49
C THR A 52 28.84 -7.59 13.13
N SER A 53 29.64 -8.64 12.97
CA SER A 53 29.72 -9.47 11.77
C SER A 53 29.01 -10.82 11.90
N LYS A 54 28.32 -11.07 13.03
CA LYS A 54 27.65 -12.35 13.27
C LYS A 54 26.57 -12.59 12.21
N PRO A 55 26.57 -13.75 11.53
CA PRO A 55 25.53 -14.10 10.58
C PRO A 55 24.16 -14.27 11.25
N LEU A 56 23.08 -13.97 10.52
CA LEU A 56 21.71 -14.17 11.02
C LEU A 56 21.45 -15.62 11.43
N GLU A 57 20.88 -15.82 12.61
CA GLU A 57 20.52 -17.13 13.16
C GLU A 57 19.03 -17.46 13.03
N GLU A 58 18.21 -16.51 12.56
CA GLU A 58 16.80 -16.67 12.30
C GLU A 58 16.44 -16.05 10.95
N GLN A 59 15.63 -16.75 10.14
CA GLN A 59 15.07 -16.18 8.92
C GLN A 59 13.68 -16.73 8.59
N PHE A 60 12.94 -15.95 7.79
CA PHE A 60 11.68 -16.40 7.20
C PHE A 60 11.95 -17.43 6.10
N CYS A 61 11.19 -18.53 6.12
CA CYS A 61 11.29 -19.64 5.16
C CYS A 61 9.92 -20.05 4.61
N GLY A 62 8.83 -19.40 5.05
CA GLY A 62 7.50 -19.64 4.52
C GLY A 62 7.45 -19.34 3.01
N ALA A 63 6.55 -20.01 2.30
CA ALA A 63 6.23 -19.59 0.94
C ALA A 63 5.72 -18.14 0.98
N ILE A 64 6.29 -17.28 0.13
CA ILE A 64 5.77 -15.91 -0.01
C ILE A 64 4.41 -16.01 -0.67
N CYS A 65 3.36 -15.97 0.15
CA CYS A 65 2.00 -15.82 -0.32
C CYS A 65 1.77 -14.33 -0.64
N ASN A 66 1.62 -14.02 -1.92
CA ASN A 66 1.16 -12.71 -2.37
C ASN A 66 -0.36 -12.79 -2.56
N ALA A 67 -1.09 -11.93 -1.85
CA ALA A 67 -2.55 -11.91 -1.91
C ALA A 67 -3.01 -11.60 -3.35
N ASN A 68 -3.96 -12.38 -3.85
CA ASN A 68 -4.56 -12.19 -5.16
C ASN A 68 -5.92 -11.52 -5.00
N TRP A 69 -5.89 -10.20 -4.84
CA TRP A 69 -7.08 -9.41 -4.58
C TRP A 69 -7.99 -9.31 -5.81
N THR A 70 -9.24 -9.68 -5.62
CA THR A 70 -10.33 -9.49 -6.58
C THR A 70 -11.43 -8.67 -5.94
N CYS A 71 -11.85 -7.58 -6.58
CA CYS A 71 -12.87 -6.69 -6.05
C CYS A 71 -14.15 -6.73 -6.91
N SER A 72 -15.29 -6.51 -6.27
CA SER A 72 -16.55 -6.27 -6.96
C SER A 72 -16.57 -4.89 -7.62
N GLU A 73 -17.56 -4.68 -8.49
CA GLU A 73 -17.91 -3.35 -8.97
C GLU A 73 -18.34 -2.45 -7.81
N TRP A 74 -18.19 -1.14 -8.02
CA TRP A 74 -18.63 -0.12 -7.09
C TRP A 74 -20.16 -0.06 -7.04
N THR A 75 -20.69 -0.01 -5.82
CA THR A 75 -22.12 0.04 -5.53
C THR A 75 -22.46 1.31 -4.75
N PRO A 76 -23.55 2.00 -5.10
CA PRO A 76 -24.41 1.79 -6.28
C PRO A 76 -23.72 2.21 -7.59
N GLU A 77 -24.20 1.74 -8.75
CA GLU A 77 -23.61 2.03 -10.07
C GLU A 77 -23.50 3.53 -10.35
N ARG A 78 -24.59 4.28 -10.13
CA ARG A 78 -24.57 5.74 -10.15
C ARG A 78 -24.14 6.25 -8.79
N CYS A 79 -23.31 7.29 -8.78
CA CYS A 79 -22.91 7.93 -7.54
C CYS A 79 -24.14 8.42 -6.77
N PRO A 80 -24.30 8.08 -5.49
CA PRO A 80 -25.41 8.54 -4.66
C PRO A 80 -25.19 9.96 -4.12
N GLU A 81 -26.22 10.58 -3.51
CA GLU A 81 -26.15 11.96 -2.98
C GLU A 81 -25.11 12.15 -1.88
N ASN A 82 -24.82 11.09 -1.11
CA ASN A 82 -23.75 11.09 -0.10
C ASN A 82 -22.34 10.92 -0.71
N GLN A 83 -22.22 10.94 -2.05
CA GLN A 83 -20.95 11.00 -2.80
C GLN A 83 -19.99 9.85 -2.47
N THR A 84 -20.52 8.72 -2.04
CA THR A 84 -19.71 7.59 -1.58
C THR A 84 -20.21 6.31 -2.22
N GLN A 85 -19.28 5.54 -2.79
CA GLN A 85 -19.53 4.19 -3.27
C GLN A 85 -18.73 3.19 -2.45
N ILE A 86 -19.23 1.97 -2.37
CA ILE A 86 -18.60 0.86 -1.68
C ILE A 86 -18.38 -0.31 -2.63
N ARG A 87 -17.34 -1.10 -2.39
CA ARG A 87 -17.11 -2.40 -3.04
C ARG A 87 -16.57 -3.40 -2.03
N GLY A 88 -16.65 -4.68 -2.34
CA GLY A 88 -15.99 -5.73 -1.56
C GLY A 88 -14.75 -6.24 -2.27
N CYS A 89 -13.65 -6.45 -1.56
CA CYS A 89 -12.42 -7.05 -2.07
C CYS A 89 -12.09 -8.33 -1.29
N ALA A 90 -11.90 -9.43 -2.01
CA ALA A 90 -11.58 -10.74 -1.46
C ALA A 90 -10.22 -11.23 -1.96
N ASP A 91 -9.48 -11.90 -1.08
CA ASP A 91 -8.21 -12.53 -1.40
C ASP A 91 -8.45 -13.94 -1.95
N SER A 92 -8.30 -14.12 -3.27
CA SER A 92 -8.67 -15.36 -3.97
C SER A 92 -7.82 -16.57 -3.59
N ASN A 93 -6.58 -16.37 -3.16
CA ASN A 93 -5.70 -17.45 -2.69
C ASN A 93 -5.59 -17.50 -1.15
N ASN A 94 -6.42 -16.74 -0.44
CA ASN A 94 -6.60 -16.79 1.01
C ASN A 94 -5.28 -16.79 1.80
N CYS A 95 -4.35 -15.91 1.42
CA CYS A 95 -3.06 -15.71 2.08
C CYS A 95 -3.21 -15.12 3.48
N GLY A 96 -4.33 -14.46 3.79
CA GLY A 96 -4.58 -13.83 5.09
C GLY A 96 -3.74 -12.58 5.34
N LYS A 97 -3.08 -12.03 4.31
CA LYS A 97 -2.42 -10.73 4.39
C LYS A 97 -3.43 -9.63 4.15
N ILE A 98 -3.36 -8.55 4.92
CA ILE A 98 -4.10 -7.30 4.66
C ILE A 98 -3.28 -6.31 3.82
N ASP A 99 -1.97 -6.52 3.73
CA ASP A 99 -1.08 -5.68 2.92
C ASP A 99 -1.49 -5.73 1.45
N GLY A 100 -1.58 -4.53 0.85
CA GLY A 100 -2.01 -4.37 -0.53
C GLY A 100 -3.51 -4.61 -0.78
N LYS A 101 -4.33 -4.76 0.28
CA LYS A 101 -5.80 -4.80 0.11
C LYS A 101 -6.28 -3.50 -0.53
N PRO A 102 -6.99 -3.54 -1.68
CA PRO A 102 -7.52 -2.33 -2.30
C PRO A 102 -8.59 -1.66 -1.43
N GLU A 103 -8.75 -0.35 -1.57
CA GLU A 103 -9.76 0.41 -0.85
C GLU A 103 -11.18 -0.06 -1.23
N GLU A 104 -12.03 -0.17 -0.21
CA GLU A 104 -13.43 -0.63 -0.34
C GLU A 104 -14.45 0.52 -0.29
N ILE A 105 -13.98 1.75 -0.12
CA ILE A 105 -14.78 2.97 -0.08
C ILE A 105 -14.10 3.99 -0.98
N GLN A 106 -14.85 4.64 -1.85
CA GLN A 106 -14.35 5.76 -2.65
C GLN A 106 -15.34 6.94 -2.64
N THR A 107 -14.81 8.13 -2.86
CA THR A 107 -15.61 9.31 -3.18
C THR A 107 -15.96 9.34 -4.66
N CYS A 108 -17.13 9.86 -4.99
CA CYS A 108 -17.62 9.98 -6.36
C CYS A 108 -18.44 11.27 -6.54
N GLU A 109 -18.72 11.66 -7.79
CA GLU A 109 -19.50 12.87 -8.09
C GLU A 109 -20.97 12.54 -8.38
N PHE A 110 -21.88 13.08 -7.56
CA PHE A 110 -23.31 12.95 -7.78
C PHE A 110 -23.77 13.78 -8.99
N GLN A 111 -24.41 13.12 -9.96
CA GLN A 111 -24.97 13.77 -11.15
C GLN A 111 -26.50 13.82 -11.06
N ARG A 112 -27.05 15.03 -11.04
CA ARG A 112 -28.50 15.25 -11.06
C ARG A 112 -29.06 15.03 -12.46
N ASP A 113 -30.02 14.12 -12.55
CA ASP A 113 -30.75 13.89 -13.79
C ASP A 113 -31.92 14.89 -13.91
N PHE A 114 -31.77 15.87 -14.81
CA PHE A 114 -32.79 16.86 -15.12
C PHE A 114 -33.67 16.46 -16.32
N SER A 115 -33.64 15.20 -16.76
CA SER A 115 -34.39 14.73 -17.94
C SER A 115 -35.87 15.09 -17.89
N TRP A 116 -36.49 15.09 -16.71
CA TRP A 116 -37.90 15.47 -16.54
C TRP A 116 -38.20 16.94 -16.92
N ILE A 117 -37.23 17.85 -16.73
CA ILE A 117 -37.38 19.27 -17.08
C ILE A 117 -37.52 19.39 -18.60
N PHE A 118 -36.73 18.63 -19.36
CA PHE A 118 -36.82 18.63 -20.81
C PHE A 118 -38.19 18.16 -21.29
N TYR A 119 -38.71 17.04 -20.77
CA TYR A 119 -40.04 16.56 -21.12
C TYR A 119 -41.15 17.54 -20.75
N PHE A 120 -41.01 18.24 -19.61
CA PHE A 120 -41.96 19.26 -19.21
C PHE A 120 -41.98 20.46 -20.18
N ILE A 121 -40.81 20.95 -20.60
CA ILE A 121 -40.71 22.04 -21.59
C ILE A 121 -41.34 21.63 -22.92
N VAL A 122 -41.07 20.42 -23.40
CA VAL A 122 -41.65 19.89 -24.64
C VAL A 122 -43.19 19.79 -24.54
N ALA A 123 -43.73 19.34 -23.42
CA ALA A 123 -45.18 19.26 -23.23
C ALA A 123 -45.83 20.67 -23.25
N VAL A 124 -45.22 21.65 -22.58
CA VAL A 124 -45.71 23.03 -22.55
C VAL A 124 -45.70 23.66 -23.94
N THR A 125 -44.62 23.49 -24.72
CA THR A 125 -44.53 24.05 -26.08
C THR A 125 -45.60 23.46 -27.00
N ILE A 126 -45.88 22.16 -26.91
CA ILE A 126 -46.96 21.51 -27.67
C ILE A 126 -48.32 22.08 -27.30
N ILE A 127 -48.61 22.27 -26.02
CA ILE A 127 -49.89 22.85 -25.56
C ILE A 127 -50.08 24.27 -26.13
N PHE A 128 -49.04 25.10 -26.11
CA PHE A 128 -49.08 26.43 -26.71
C PHE A 128 -49.34 26.39 -28.22
N ILE A 129 -48.67 25.49 -28.96
CA ILE A 129 -48.86 25.33 -30.40
C ILE A 129 -50.30 24.89 -30.71
N VAL A 130 -50.82 23.89 -30.00
CA VAL A 130 -52.20 23.40 -30.17
C VAL A 130 -53.21 24.50 -29.84
N GLY A 131 -52.99 25.24 -28.74
CA GLY A 131 -53.82 26.38 -28.36
C GLY A 131 -53.84 27.48 -29.42
N ALA A 132 -52.67 27.82 -29.99
CA ALA A 132 -52.56 28.80 -31.06
C ALA A 132 -53.28 28.32 -32.34
N VAL A 133 -53.07 27.08 -32.76
CA VAL A 133 -53.77 26.46 -33.91
C VAL A 133 -55.28 26.48 -33.70
N TRP A 134 -55.75 26.12 -32.51
CA TRP A 134 -57.18 26.14 -32.18
C TRP A 134 -57.78 27.55 -32.26
N ILE A 135 -57.08 28.56 -31.73
CA ILE A 135 -57.49 29.98 -31.83
C ILE A 135 -57.55 30.42 -33.30
N ILE A 136 -56.55 30.05 -34.11
CA ILE A 136 -56.50 30.37 -35.53
C ILE A 136 -57.69 29.75 -36.28
N ILE A 137 -57.95 28.45 -36.10
CA ILE A 137 -59.10 27.74 -36.70
C ILE A 137 -60.42 28.41 -36.29
N LYS A 138 -60.55 28.79 -35.02
CA LYS A 138 -61.75 29.47 -34.51
C LYS A 138 -61.93 30.86 -35.12
N ARG A 139 -60.84 31.60 -35.36
CA ARG A 139 -60.88 32.90 -36.05
C ARG A 139 -61.29 32.76 -37.52
N PHE A 140 -60.76 31.77 -38.24
CA PHE A 140 -61.12 31.53 -39.65
C PHE A 140 -62.59 31.11 -39.81
N LYS A 141 -63.13 30.27 -38.92
CA LYS A 141 -64.56 29.89 -38.96
C LYS A 141 -65.54 31.03 -38.72
N LYS A 142 -65.12 32.13 -38.06
CA LYS A 142 -66.00 33.28 -37.76
C LYS A 142 -66.12 34.25 -38.95
N SER A 143 -65.28 34.14 -39.98
CA SER A 143 -65.20 35.09 -41.09
C SER A 143 -65.99 34.66 -42.36
N TYR A 144 -66.73 33.55 -42.29
CA TYR A 144 -67.72 33.09 -43.27
C TYR A 144 -69.10 33.10 -42.62
#